data_AF-A0A2R3IWA2-F1
#
_entry.id   AF-A0A2R3IWA2-F1
#
_cell.length_a   1.000
_cell.length_b   1.000
_cell.length_c   1.000
_cell.angle_alpha   90.00
_cell.angle_beta   90.00
_cell.angle_gamma   90.00
#
_symmetry.space_group_name_H-M   'P 1'
#
loop_
_entity.id
_entity.type
_entity.pdbx_description
1 polymer ?
#
loop_
_entity_poly.entity_id
_entity_poly.type
_entity_poly.pdbx_seq_one_letter_code
_entity_poly.pdbx_strand_id
1 'polypeptide(L)'
;MAEINPLSTDLQQQLADLQTQGLALLGVAANETPAQIVAAVTDYVRDAREQGRSLDDAAIFALGALLGAQYVRGLGWHWGDVTWDGDPDSAAVGVLSPDGSLFNNPIGWVSQIVEGDGGVPFMLSYNMILANQVPLFEPGSATGLY
;
A
#
# COMPACT_ATOMS: atom_id res chain seq x y z
N MET A 1 -5.24 -21.68 -3.96
CA MET A 1 -3.96 -21.46 -3.23
C MET A 1 -3.28 -20.25 -3.84
N ALA A 2 -2.73 -19.35 -3.02
CA ALA A 2 -2.02 -18.19 -3.54
C ALA A 2 -0.62 -18.58 -4.03
N GLU A 3 -0.21 -18.01 -5.15
CA GLU A 3 1.15 -18.06 -5.66
C GLU A 3 1.77 -16.67 -5.48
N ILE A 4 2.84 -16.58 -4.70
CA ILE A 4 3.52 -15.32 -4.39
C ILE A 4 4.85 -15.31 -5.13
N ASN A 5 4.93 -14.48 -6.16
CA ASN A 5 6.12 -14.30 -6.97
C ASN A 5 6.86 -13.01 -6.61
N PRO A 6 8.21 -13.02 -6.62
CA PRO A 6 8.97 -11.79 -6.49
C PRO A 6 8.70 -10.88 -7.68
N LEU A 7 8.65 -9.56 -7.43
CA LEU A 7 8.50 -8.59 -8.52
C LEU A 7 9.69 -8.61 -9.47
N SER A 8 9.41 -8.41 -10.76
CA SER A 8 10.46 -8.16 -11.75
C SER A 8 11.25 -6.89 -11.40
N THR A 9 12.51 -6.81 -11.84
CA THR A 9 13.35 -5.62 -11.63
C THR A 9 12.71 -4.36 -12.20
N ASP A 10 12.05 -4.48 -13.35
CA ASP A 10 11.37 -3.35 -13.99
C ASP A 10 10.21 -2.82 -13.13
N LEU A 11 9.41 -3.71 -12.53
CA LEU A 11 8.34 -3.31 -11.62
C LEU A 11 8.88 -2.71 -10.32
N GLN A 12 9.97 -3.26 -9.78
CA GLN A 12 10.63 -2.69 -8.61
C GLN A 12 11.11 -1.26 -8.87
N GLN A 13 11.70 -1.01 -10.05
CA GLN A 13 12.13 0.33 -10.45
C GLN A 13 10.94 1.28 -10.62
N GLN A 14 9.86 0.84 -11.27
CA GLN A 14 8.64 1.65 -11.41
C GLN A 14 8.05 2.04 -10.04
N LEU A 15 8.01 1.12 -9.09
CA LEU A 15 7.57 1.41 -7.72
C LEU A 15 8.50 2.42 -7.03
N ALA A 16 9.81 2.34 -7.22
CA ALA A 16 10.76 3.31 -6.67
C ALA A 16 10.59 4.71 -7.26
N ASP A 17 10.32 4.79 -8.57
CA ASP A 17 10.04 6.07 -9.25
C ASP A 17 8.73 6.68 -8.74
N LEU A 18 7.68 5.87 -8.58
CA LEU A 18 6.40 6.29 -8.00
C LEU A 18 6.54 6.73 -6.53
N GLN A 19 7.36 6.04 -5.73
CA GLN A 19 7.66 6.46 -4.35
C GLN A 19 8.29 7.86 -4.33
N THR A 20 9.24 8.14 -5.22
CA THR A 20 9.89 9.44 -5.35
C THR A 20 8.88 10.52 -5.74
N GLN A 21 7.98 10.22 -6.67
CA GLN A 21 6.88 11.12 -7.04
C GLN A 21 5.94 11.39 -5.88
N GLY A 22 5.60 10.36 -5.09
CA GLY A 22 4.73 10.51 -3.91
C GLY A 22 5.36 11.42 -2.85
N LEU A 23 6.66 11.27 -2.58
CA LEU A 23 7.38 12.16 -1.65
C LEU A 23 7.35 13.61 -2.14
N ALA A 24 7.59 13.84 -3.42
CA ALA A 24 7.54 15.16 -4.04
C ALA A 24 6.13 15.77 -3.98
N LEU A 25 5.09 14.96 -4.25
CA LEU A 25 3.69 15.36 -4.18
C LEU A 25 3.30 15.83 -2.77
N LEU A 26 3.76 15.12 -1.74
CA LEU A 26 3.46 15.45 -0.35
C LEU A 26 4.37 16.56 0.21
N GLY A 27 5.49 16.87 -0.46
CA GLY A 27 6.51 17.78 0.06
C GLY A 27 7.23 17.24 1.31
N VAL A 28 7.35 15.91 1.42
CA VAL A 28 7.90 15.21 2.59
C VAL A 28 9.29 14.66 2.27
N ALA A 29 10.22 14.73 3.23
CA ALA A 29 11.57 14.23 3.04
C ALA A 29 11.62 12.69 3.13
N ALA A 30 12.46 12.06 2.31
CA ALA A 30 12.58 10.59 2.26
C ALA A 30 13.07 9.96 3.58
N ASN A 31 13.76 10.74 4.42
CA ASN A 31 14.30 10.30 5.71
C ASN A 31 13.32 10.44 6.88
N GLU A 32 12.10 10.95 6.66
CA GLU A 32 11.03 10.91 7.65
C GLU A 32 10.71 9.46 8.03
N THR A 33 10.20 9.25 9.24
CA THR A 33 9.85 7.90 9.70
C THR A 33 8.70 7.32 8.87
N PRO A 34 8.59 5.99 8.75
CA PRO A 34 7.47 5.35 8.06
C PRO A 34 6.09 5.85 8.52
N ALA A 35 5.91 5.98 9.84
CA ALA A 35 4.67 6.46 10.45
C ALA A 35 4.33 7.90 10.04
N GLN A 36 5.33 8.79 9.97
CA GLN A 36 5.12 10.18 9.53
C GLN A 36 4.71 10.25 8.05
N ILE A 37 5.32 9.43 7.19
CA ILE A 37 4.94 9.38 5.77
C ILE A 37 3.53 8.81 5.60
N VAL A 38 3.16 7.75 6.34
CA VAL A 38 1.79 7.21 6.30
C VAL A 38 0.77 8.25 6.77
N ALA A 39 1.08 9.01 7.82
CA ALA A 39 0.24 10.11 8.26
C ALA A 39 0.08 11.19 7.18
N ALA A 40 1.16 11.58 6.51
CA ALA A 40 1.12 12.55 5.43
C ALA A 40 0.27 12.08 4.23
N VAL A 41 0.37 10.80 3.84
CA VAL A 41 -0.51 10.21 2.81
C VAL A 41 -1.97 10.25 3.27
N THR A 42 -2.23 9.88 4.52
CA THR A 42 -3.58 9.87 5.12
C THR A 42 -4.21 11.25 5.09
N ASP A 43 -3.49 12.27 5.55
CA ASP A 43 -3.99 13.63 5.63
C ASP A 43 -4.17 14.25 4.24
N TYR A 44 -3.25 13.98 3.30
CA TYR A 44 -3.38 14.45 1.92
C TYR A 44 -4.64 13.91 1.23
N VAL A 45 -4.91 12.60 1.36
CA VAL A 45 -6.11 11.98 0.76
C VAL A 45 -7.39 12.46 1.47
N ARG A 46 -7.36 12.62 2.79
CA ARG A 46 -8.50 13.16 3.55
C ARG A 46 -8.83 14.59 3.11
N ASP A 47 -7.82 15.45 3.06
CA ASP A 47 -7.97 16.85 2.65
C ASP A 47 -8.48 16.97 1.21
N ALA A 48 -7.95 16.16 0.28
CA ALA A 48 -8.45 16.13 -1.09
C ALA A 48 -9.96 15.80 -1.16
N ARG A 49 -10.41 14.83 -0.37
CA ARG A 49 -11.83 14.45 -0.31
C ARG A 49 -12.70 15.51 0.35
N GLU A 50 -12.27 16.08 1.46
CA GLU A 50 -13.00 17.16 2.16
C GLU A 50 -13.18 18.39 1.28
N GLN A 51 -12.21 18.69 0.41
CA GLN A 51 -12.26 19.79 -0.55
C GLN A 51 -12.95 19.44 -1.87
N GLY A 52 -13.36 18.18 -2.08
CA GLY A 52 -13.89 17.70 -3.37
C GLY A 52 -12.87 17.76 -4.52
N ARG A 53 -11.57 17.74 -4.21
CA ARG A 53 -10.47 17.73 -5.17
C ARG A 53 -10.26 16.31 -5.71
N SER A 54 -10.46 16.14 -7.01
CA SER A 54 -10.13 14.90 -7.70
C SER A 54 -8.62 14.68 -7.69
N LEU A 55 -8.20 13.45 -7.37
CA LEU A 55 -6.82 13.01 -7.59
C LEU A 55 -6.78 12.30 -8.95
N ASP A 56 -5.74 12.58 -9.74
CA ASP A 56 -5.51 11.86 -10.99
C ASP A 56 -4.82 10.51 -10.73
N ASP A 57 -4.80 9.67 -11.76
CA ASP A 57 -4.19 8.34 -11.69
C ASP A 57 -2.73 8.42 -11.22
N ALA A 58 -1.98 9.40 -11.72
CA ALA A 58 -0.57 9.58 -11.35
C ALA A 58 -0.41 9.82 -9.84
N ALA A 59 -1.23 10.67 -9.23
CA ALA A 59 -1.26 10.87 -7.79
C ALA A 59 -1.66 9.59 -7.03
N ILE A 60 -2.68 8.87 -7.51
CA ILE A 60 -3.13 7.61 -6.88
C ILE A 60 -2.01 6.56 -6.89
N PHE A 61 -1.37 6.33 -8.04
CA PHE A 61 -0.25 5.40 -8.18
C PHE A 61 0.93 5.80 -7.29
N ALA A 62 1.29 7.08 -7.27
CA ALA A 62 2.40 7.59 -6.46
C ALA A 62 2.15 7.44 -4.95
N LEU A 63 0.95 7.79 -4.49
CA LEU A 63 0.54 7.67 -3.08
C LEU A 63 0.46 6.20 -2.64
N GLY A 64 -0.10 5.33 -3.48
CA GLY A 64 -0.16 3.90 -3.22
C GLY A 64 1.22 3.27 -3.11
N ALA A 65 2.10 3.51 -4.09
CA ALA A 65 3.47 3.01 -4.05
C ALA A 65 4.24 3.52 -2.82
N LEU A 66 4.07 4.80 -2.48
CA LEU A 66 4.69 5.39 -1.28
C LEU A 66 4.17 4.76 0.01
N LEU A 67 2.86 4.51 0.11
CA LEU A 67 2.24 3.85 1.26
C LEU A 67 2.77 2.43 1.43
N GLY A 68 2.78 1.63 0.36
CA GLY A 68 3.34 0.27 0.38
C GLY A 68 4.80 0.24 0.80
N ALA A 69 5.61 1.21 0.34
CA ALA A 69 7.00 1.33 0.76
C ALA A 69 7.17 1.55 2.27
N GLN A 70 6.21 2.18 2.94
CA GLN A 70 6.24 2.35 4.39
C GLN A 70 5.90 1.06 5.14
N TYR A 71 5.06 0.20 4.56
CA TYR A 71 4.80 -1.13 5.10
C TYR A 71 6.09 -1.96 5.02
N VAL A 72 6.77 -1.95 3.86
CA VAL A 72 8.05 -2.64 3.70
C VAL A 72 9.10 -2.10 4.68
N ARG A 73 9.32 -0.78 4.70
CA ARG A 73 10.38 -0.15 5.49
C ARG A 73 10.12 -0.23 7.00
N GLY A 74 8.88 -0.04 7.42
CA GLY A 74 8.54 0.12 8.84
C GLY A 74 7.99 -1.14 9.52
N LEU A 75 7.45 -2.08 8.76
CA LEU A 75 6.82 -3.29 9.31
C LEU A 75 7.56 -4.58 8.89
N GLY A 76 8.61 -4.47 8.07
CA GLY A 76 9.36 -5.62 7.57
C GLY A 76 8.61 -6.45 6.53
N TRP A 77 7.56 -5.88 5.93
CA TRP A 77 6.80 -6.49 4.85
C TRP A 77 7.64 -6.53 3.56
N HIS A 78 7.15 -7.20 2.52
CA HIS A 78 7.83 -7.23 1.23
C HIS A 78 6.83 -7.09 0.07
N TRP A 79 7.30 -6.59 -1.08
CA TRP A 79 6.49 -6.59 -2.30
C TRP A 79 6.37 -7.99 -2.89
N GLY A 80 5.26 -8.26 -3.57
CA GLY A 80 5.03 -9.49 -4.33
C GLY A 80 3.94 -9.32 -5.38
N ASP A 81 4.02 -10.16 -6.40
CA ASP A 81 2.97 -10.39 -7.38
C ASP A 81 2.21 -11.65 -6.96
N VAL A 82 0.91 -11.52 -6.70
CA VAL A 82 0.10 -12.58 -6.11
C VAL A 82 -0.99 -13.00 -7.08
N THR A 83 -1.05 -14.29 -7.38
CA THR A 83 -2.11 -14.91 -8.18
C THR A 83 -2.90 -15.86 -7.28
N TRP A 84 -4.22 -15.78 -7.29
CA TRP A 84 -5.08 -16.70 -6.55
C TRP A 84 -5.63 -17.78 -7.46
N ASP A 85 -5.63 -19.01 -6.94
CA ASP A 85 -6.25 -20.19 -7.58
C ASP A 85 -5.73 -20.48 -9.00
N GLY A 86 -4.53 -20.01 -9.32
CA GLY A 86 -3.91 -20.17 -10.63
C GLY A 86 -4.60 -19.39 -11.75
N ASP A 87 -5.48 -18.44 -11.41
CA ASP A 87 -6.17 -17.58 -12.36
C ASP A 87 -5.36 -16.30 -12.61
N PRO A 88 -4.73 -16.14 -13.79
CA PRO A 88 -3.93 -14.96 -14.09
C PRO A 88 -4.72 -13.65 -14.04
N ASP A 89 -6.04 -13.69 -14.22
CA ASP A 89 -6.90 -12.51 -14.15
C ASP A 89 -7.08 -12.00 -12.71
N SER A 90 -6.71 -12.82 -11.72
CA SER A 90 -6.68 -12.44 -10.30
C SER A 90 -5.35 -11.82 -9.86
N ALA A 91 -4.35 -11.74 -10.74
CA ALA A 91 -3.02 -11.30 -10.38
C ALA A 91 -3.01 -9.86 -9.83
N ALA A 92 -2.36 -9.65 -8.70
CA ALA A 92 -2.24 -8.34 -8.07
C ALA A 92 -0.86 -8.11 -7.47
N VAL A 93 -0.29 -6.94 -7.77
CA VAL A 93 0.90 -6.44 -7.11
C VAL A 93 0.52 -5.79 -5.78
N GLY A 94 1.20 -6.17 -4.72
CA GLY A 94 0.97 -5.62 -3.40
C GLY A 94 2.10 -5.91 -2.43
N VAL A 95 1.87 -5.58 -1.16
CA VAL A 95 2.79 -5.85 -0.06
C VAL A 95 2.24 -6.99 0.80
N LEU A 96 3.13 -7.85 1.26
CA LEU A 96 2.81 -8.99 2.10
C LEU A 96 3.54 -8.93 3.45
N SER A 97 2.89 -9.49 4.48
CA SER A 97 3.54 -9.72 5.77
C SER A 97 4.77 -10.63 5.64
N PRO A 98 5.70 -10.65 6.61
CA PRO A 98 6.93 -11.45 6.51
C PRO A 98 6.73 -12.94 6.23
N ASP A 99 5.59 -13.50 6.66
CA ASP A 99 5.20 -14.90 6.45
C ASP A 99 4.26 -15.10 5.25
N GLY A 100 3.95 -14.04 4.50
CA GLY A 100 3.03 -14.05 3.35
C GLY A 100 1.57 -14.32 3.70
N SER A 101 1.18 -14.30 4.98
CA SER A 101 -0.21 -14.58 5.40
C SER A 101 -1.17 -13.44 5.09
N LEU A 102 -0.68 -12.19 5.13
CA LEU A 102 -1.46 -10.99 4.83
C LEU A 102 -1.01 -10.36 3.51
N PHE A 103 -1.96 -9.80 2.79
CA PHE A 103 -1.75 -9.05 1.55
C PHE A 103 -2.48 -7.72 1.60
N ASN A 104 -1.83 -6.65 1.17
CA ASN A 104 -2.47 -5.36 0.91
C ASN A 104 -2.08 -4.90 -0.49
N ASN A 105 -3.04 -4.38 -1.27
CA ASN A 105 -2.78 -3.70 -2.53
C ASN A 105 -2.89 -2.19 -2.29
N PRO A 106 -1.78 -1.48 -2.02
CA PRO A 106 -1.85 -0.09 -1.58
C PRO A 106 -2.37 0.86 -2.65
N ILE A 107 -2.06 0.59 -3.93
CA ILE A 107 -2.51 1.41 -5.07
C ILE A 107 -4.03 1.25 -5.25
N GLY A 108 -4.50 0.00 -5.31
CA GLY A 108 -5.93 -0.29 -5.38
C GLY A 108 -6.69 0.27 -4.17
N TRP A 109 -6.10 0.19 -2.98
CA TRP A 109 -6.70 0.71 -1.76
C TRP A 109 -6.79 2.24 -1.76
N VAL A 110 -5.75 2.96 -2.19
CA VAL A 110 -5.82 4.43 -2.35
C VAL A 110 -6.92 4.81 -3.33
N SER A 111 -7.00 4.12 -4.49
CA SER A 111 -8.06 4.36 -5.48
C SER A 111 -9.46 4.20 -4.86
N GLN A 112 -9.71 3.08 -4.19
CA GLN A 112 -10.99 2.81 -3.52
C GLN A 112 -11.35 3.86 -2.46
N ILE A 113 -10.37 4.34 -1.69
CA ILE A 113 -10.60 5.34 -0.65
C ILE A 113 -10.90 6.73 -1.23
N VAL A 114 -10.31 7.06 -2.38
CA VAL A 114 -10.59 8.31 -3.11
C VAL A 114 -12.01 8.32 -3.66
N GLU A 115 -12.48 7.19 -4.19
CA GLU A 115 -13.82 7.05 -4.77
C GLU A 115 -14.94 6.81 -3.75
N GLY A 116 -14.61 6.26 -2.59
CA GLY A 116 -15.58 5.86 -1.57
C GLY A 116 -16.04 6.99 -0.64
N ASP A 117 -17.11 6.71 0.13
CA ASP A 117 -17.67 7.64 1.14
C ASP A 117 -17.14 7.38 2.56
N GLY A 118 -16.34 6.33 2.76
CA GLY A 118 -15.80 5.93 4.07
C GLY A 118 -14.72 6.88 4.61
N GLY A 119 -14.12 6.54 5.76
CA GLY A 119 -12.94 7.26 6.27
C GLY A 119 -11.69 7.03 5.43
N VAL A 120 -10.57 7.64 5.83
CA VAL A 120 -9.23 7.39 5.25
C VAL A 120 -8.40 6.60 6.28
N PRO A 121 -8.39 5.25 6.23
CA PRO A 121 -7.93 4.41 7.33
C PRO A 121 -6.44 4.03 7.28
N PHE A 122 -5.63 4.58 6.36
CA PHE A 122 -4.24 4.13 6.17
C PHE A 122 -3.42 4.17 7.46
N MET A 123 -3.44 5.30 8.18
CA MET A 123 -2.73 5.43 9.45
C MET A 123 -3.29 4.51 10.55
N LEU A 124 -4.60 4.28 10.58
CA LEU A 124 -5.21 3.35 11.53
C LEU A 124 -4.71 1.93 11.30
N SER A 125 -4.78 1.46 10.05
CA SER A 125 -4.29 0.13 9.65
C SER A 125 -2.81 -0.03 9.98
N TYR A 126 -1.98 0.95 9.62
CA TYR A 126 -0.54 0.94 9.92
C TYR A 126 -0.26 0.79 11.43
N ASN A 127 -0.97 1.55 12.27
CA ASN A 127 -0.83 1.46 13.72
C ASN A 127 -1.30 0.13 14.29
N MET A 128 -2.38 -0.45 13.75
CA MET A 128 -2.86 -1.77 14.17
C MET A 128 -1.83 -2.86 13.84
N ILE A 129 -1.24 -2.83 12.65
CA ILE A 129 -0.20 -3.79 12.26
C ILE A 129 1.04 -3.62 13.14
N LEU A 130 1.48 -2.38 13.37
CA LEU A 130 2.61 -2.08 14.25
C LEU A 130 2.39 -2.59 15.68
N ALA A 131 1.15 -2.56 16.16
CA ALA A 131 0.76 -3.07 17.47
C ALA A 131 0.49 -4.59 17.50
N ASN A 132 0.77 -5.32 16.41
CA ASN A 132 0.42 -6.73 16.23
C ASN A 132 -1.09 -7.03 16.42
N GLN A 133 -1.95 -6.06 16.11
CA GLN A 133 -3.41 -6.18 16.15
C GLN A 133 -3.96 -6.53 14.77
N VAL A 134 -3.45 -7.62 14.20
CA VAL A 134 -3.90 -8.15 12.90
C VAL A 134 -4.54 -9.52 13.07
N PRO A 135 -5.49 -9.90 12.20
CA PRO A 135 -5.98 -11.27 12.18
C PRO A 135 -4.85 -12.25 11.86
N LEU A 136 -4.97 -13.46 12.41
CA LEU A 136 -4.03 -14.55 12.12
C LEU A 136 -4.57 -15.38 10.95
N PHE A 137 -3.74 -15.61 9.95
CA PHE A 137 -4.02 -16.46 8.80
C PHE A 137 -2.90 -17.48 8.58
N GLU A 138 -3.14 -18.42 7.69
CA GLU A 138 -2.14 -19.41 7.31
C GLU A 138 -0.97 -18.73 6.57
N PRO A 139 0.29 -19.10 6.86
CA PRO A 139 1.44 -18.60 6.11
C PRO A 139 1.29 -18.82 4.60
N GLY A 140 1.61 -17.80 3.82
CA GLY A 140 1.48 -17.81 2.36
C GLY A 140 0.06 -17.78 1.81
N SER A 141 -0.98 -17.58 2.64
CA SER A 141 -2.36 -17.49 2.15
C SER A 141 -2.65 -16.20 1.37
N ALA A 142 -1.79 -15.18 1.51
CA ALA A 142 -1.94 -13.86 0.92
C ALA A 142 -3.36 -13.30 1.11
N THR A 143 -3.89 -13.39 2.33
CA THR A 143 -5.25 -12.97 2.64
C THR A 143 -5.34 -11.46 2.71
N GLY A 144 -6.33 -10.89 2.00
CA GLY A 144 -6.54 -9.45 1.91
C GLY A 144 -6.76 -8.80 3.28
N LEU A 145 -5.96 -7.79 3.57
CA LEU A 145 -6.08 -6.88 4.71
C LEU A 145 -6.67 -5.56 4.19
N TYR A 146 -7.99 -5.40 4.33
CA TYR A 146 -8.75 -4.21 3.93
C TYR A 146 -9.45 -3.59 5.15
#